data_AF-A0A954P638-F1
#
_entry.id   AF-A0A954P638-F1
#
_cell.length_a   1.000
_cell.length_b   1.000
_cell.length_c   1.000
_cell.angle_alpha   90.00
_cell.angle_beta   90.00
_cell.angle_gamma   90.00
#
_symmetry.space_group_name_H-M   'P 1'
#
loop_
_entity.id
_entity.type
_entity.pdbx_description
1 polymer ?
#
loop_
_entity_poly.entity_id
_entity_poly.type
_entity_poly.pdbx_seq_one_letter_code
_entity_poly.pdbx_strand_id
1 'polypeptide(L)'
;MTEPADPGSPTPPTDGLTATELANLVRSKAKESGFVLAGITPAVTPTGFSRLLEWLRRNYHGRMEYLSRDPATRRHPESVLPGVRSIVMLAAGYETAAPPELPANSGRVSRYAWGSEDYHHLL
;
A
#
# COMPACT_ATOMS: atom_id res chain seq x y z
N MET A 1 -3.00 -38.20 22.87
CA MET A 1 -1.78 -37.46 22.48
C MET A 1 -2.23 -36.11 22.00
N THR A 2 -2.23 -35.14 22.90
CA THR A 2 -2.65 -33.76 22.66
C THR A 2 -1.39 -32.95 22.89
N GLU A 3 -0.80 -32.42 21.82
CA GLU A 3 0.27 -31.42 21.95
C GLU A 3 -0.29 -30.15 22.59
N PRO A 4 0.43 -29.52 23.53
CA PRO A 4 0.03 -28.22 24.03
C PRO A 4 0.35 -27.15 22.99
N ALA A 5 -0.54 -26.15 22.91
CA ALA A 5 -0.36 -24.96 22.10
C ALA A 5 0.93 -24.21 22.51
N ASP A 6 1.70 -23.81 21.51
CA ASP A 6 2.89 -22.97 21.63
C ASP A 6 2.52 -21.57 22.16
N PRO A 7 2.99 -21.16 23.36
CA PRO A 7 2.68 -19.86 23.92
C PRO A 7 3.70 -18.82 23.46
N GLY A 8 3.25 -17.92 22.59
CA GLY A 8 3.87 -16.61 22.42
C GLY A 8 4.89 -16.53 21.29
N SER A 9 4.41 -16.10 20.12
CA SER A 9 5.30 -15.50 19.13
C SER A 9 6.11 -14.37 19.80
N PRO A 10 7.44 -14.33 19.61
CA PRO A 10 8.29 -13.40 20.33
C PRO A 10 7.90 -11.96 19.97
N THR A 11 7.56 -11.17 20.98
CA THR A 11 7.48 -9.72 20.86
C THR A 11 8.88 -9.23 20.49
N PRO A 12 9.09 -8.60 19.32
CA PRO A 12 10.41 -8.12 18.97
C PRO A 12 10.89 -7.09 20.01
N PRO A 13 12.18 -7.11 20.38
CA PRO A 13 12.73 -6.16 21.34
C PRO A 13 12.48 -4.75 20.81
N THR A 14 11.76 -3.95 21.59
CA THR A 14 11.52 -2.54 21.25
C THR A 14 12.65 -1.77 21.91
N ASP A 15 13.66 -1.40 21.13
CA ASP A 15 14.72 -0.49 21.58
C ASP A 15 14.07 0.83 22.03
N GLY A 16 13.78 0.95 23.33
CA GLY A 16 13.54 2.17 24.12
C GLY A 16 12.47 3.19 23.66
N LEU A 17 11.90 3.05 22.46
CA LEU A 17 11.04 4.03 21.82
C LEU A 17 9.57 3.68 22.03
N THR A 18 8.80 4.67 22.46
CA THR A 18 7.35 4.59 22.45
C THR A 18 6.82 4.51 21.02
N ALA A 19 5.58 4.03 20.85
CA ALA A 19 4.94 3.97 19.54
C ALA A 19 4.88 5.33 18.83
N THR A 20 4.72 6.42 19.59
CA THR A 20 4.71 7.79 19.07
C THR A 20 6.08 8.21 18.56
N GLU A 21 7.15 7.92 19.30
CA GLU A 21 8.52 8.24 18.88
C GLU A 21 8.90 7.45 17.64
N LEU A 22 8.55 6.16 17.58
CA LEU A 22 8.76 5.33 16.40
C LEU A 22 7.98 5.87 15.19
N ALA A 23 6.71 6.27 15.39
CA ALA A 23 5.91 6.86 14.32
C ALA A 23 6.53 8.17 13.78
N ASN A 24 7.05 9.01 14.66
CA ASN A 24 7.73 10.25 14.27
C ASN A 24 9.04 9.97 13.53
N LEU A 25 9.82 8.97 13.98
CA LEU A 25 11.03 8.54 13.29
C LEU A 25 10.72 8.06 11.86
N VAL A 26 9.69 7.22 11.69
CA VAL A 26 9.24 6.75 10.37
C VAL A 26 8.86 7.93 9.48
N ARG A 27 8.09 8.90 9.99
CA ARG A 27 7.71 10.10 9.21
C ARG A 27 8.91 10.97 8.83
N SER A 28 9.89 11.14 9.73
CA SER A 28 11.13 11.87 9.43
C SER A 28 11.90 11.18 8.32
N LYS A 29 12.09 9.86 8.43
CA LYS A 29 12.80 9.06 7.43
C LYS A 29 12.11 9.08 6.07
N ALA A 30 10.78 8.98 6.04
CA ALA A 30 10.02 9.10 4.80
C ALA A 30 10.26 10.46 4.11
N LYS A 31 10.26 11.56 4.87
CA LYS A 31 10.53 12.89 4.33
C LYS A 31 11.97 13.01 3.81
N GLU A 32 12.96 12.49 4.55
CA GLU A 32 14.36 12.44 4.13
C GLU A 32 14.54 11.65 2.82
N SER A 33 13.75 10.59 2.62
CA SER A 33 13.72 9.77 1.41
C SER A 33 12.93 10.40 0.24
N GLY A 34 12.37 11.61 0.40
CA GLY A 34 11.67 12.33 -0.67
C GLY A 34 10.16 12.08 -0.77
N PHE A 35 9.55 11.36 0.18
CA PHE A 35 8.09 11.21 0.23
C PHE A 35 7.42 12.49 0.73
N VAL A 36 6.31 12.87 0.08
CA VAL A 36 5.55 14.07 0.45
C VAL A 36 4.60 13.82 1.62
N LEU A 37 4.14 12.58 1.80
CA LEU A 37 3.31 12.17 2.95
C LEU A 37 3.72 10.79 3.46
N ALA A 38 3.55 10.60 4.77
CA ALA A 38 3.69 9.31 5.43
C ALA A 38 2.60 9.12 6.49
N GLY A 39 1.91 7.99 6.45
CA GLY A 39 0.85 7.62 7.37
C GLY A 39 1.09 6.24 7.98
N ILE A 40 0.50 5.99 9.14
CA ILE A 40 0.53 4.68 9.80
C ILE A 40 -0.89 4.33 10.21
N THR A 41 -1.33 3.12 9.86
CA THR A 41 -2.65 2.58 10.21
C THR A 41 -2.49 1.20 10.84
N PRO A 42 -3.39 0.78 11.75
CA PRO A 42 -3.39 -0.61 12.20
C PRO A 42 -3.66 -1.56 11.03
N ALA A 43 -3.07 -2.76 11.09
CA ALA A 43 -3.35 -3.84 10.17
C ALA A 43 -4.69 -4.47 10.54
N VAL A 44 -5.75 -4.06 9.84
CA VAL A 44 -7.12 -4.53 10.08
C VAL A 44 -7.80 -4.86 8.77
N THR A 45 -8.97 -5.51 8.85
CA THR A 45 -9.79 -5.73 7.66
C THR A 45 -10.28 -4.37 7.12
N PRO A 46 -10.05 -4.04 5.84
CA PRO A 46 -10.51 -2.78 5.27
C PRO A 46 -12.04 -2.70 5.28
N THR A 47 -12.59 -1.55 5.67
CA THR A 47 -14.06 -1.30 5.66
C THR A 47 -14.67 -1.40 4.25
N GLY A 48 -13.84 -1.31 3.20
CA GLY A 48 -14.24 -1.46 1.80
C GLY A 48 -14.31 -2.90 1.27
N PHE A 49 -13.95 -3.92 2.06
CA PHE A 49 -13.80 -5.28 1.53
C PHE A 49 -15.09 -5.86 0.94
N SER A 50 -16.25 -5.65 1.57
CA SER A 50 -17.55 -6.07 1.02
C SER A 50 -17.88 -5.39 -0.31
N ARG A 51 -17.52 -4.12 -0.47
CA ARG A 51 -17.69 -3.37 -1.72
C ARG A 51 -16.79 -3.91 -2.83
N LEU A 52 -15.56 -4.32 -2.50
CA LEU A 52 -14.68 -5.00 -3.46
C LEU A 52 -15.33 -6.30 -3.97
N LEU A 53 -15.87 -7.14 -3.07
CA LEU A 53 -16.54 -8.39 -3.47
C LEU A 53 -17.74 -8.13 -4.39
N GLU A 54 -18.57 -7.14 -4.06
CA GLU A 54 -19.71 -6.77 -4.89
C GLU A 54 -19.27 -6.24 -6.26
N TRP A 55 -18.22 -5.42 -6.30
CA TRP A 55 -17.65 -4.88 -7.54
C TRP A 55 -17.09 -5.99 -8.44
N LEU A 56 -16.42 -6.99 -7.85
CA LEU A 56 -15.92 -8.17 -8.56
C LEU A 56 -17.07 -9.02 -9.09
N ARG A 57 -18.12 -9.26 -8.30
CA ARG A 57 -19.33 -10.00 -8.70
C ARG A 57 -20.03 -9.39 -9.90
N ARG A 58 -19.94 -8.06 -10.06
CA ARG A 58 -20.48 -7.32 -11.22
C ARG A 58 -19.56 -7.34 -12.45
N ASN A 59 -18.43 -8.03 -12.40
CA ASN A 59 -17.41 -8.06 -13.47
C ASN A 59 -16.86 -6.67 -13.83
N TYR A 60 -16.82 -5.74 -12.87
CA TYR A 60 -16.31 -4.39 -13.12
C TYR A 60 -14.77 -4.32 -13.24
N HIS A 61 -14.08 -5.45 -13.09
CA HIS A 61 -12.62 -5.55 -13.27
C HIS A 61 -12.17 -5.63 -14.73
N GLY A 62 -13.09 -5.71 -15.68
CA GLY A 62 -12.75 -5.74 -17.11
C GLY A 62 -11.82 -6.91 -17.44
N ARG A 63 -10.58 -6.61 -17.82
CA ARG A 63 -9.55 -7.63 -18.15
C ARG A 63 -8.55 -7.90 -17.01
N MET A 64 -8.72 -7.26 -15.85
CA MET A 64 -7.82 -7.39 -14.69
C MET A 64 -8.10 -8.67 -13.89
N GLU A 65 -7.96 -9.84 -14.52
CA GLU A 65 -8.27 -11.16 -13.92
C GLU A 65 -7.48 -11.45 -12.64
N TYR A 66 -6.34 -10.80 -12.43
CA TYR A 66 -5.58 -10.92 -11.19
C TYR A 66 -6.30 -10.34 -9.96
N LEU A 67 -7.31 -9.47 -10.16
CA LEU A 67 -8.14 -8.92 -9.07
C LEU A 67 -9.19 -9.92 -8.58
N SER A 68 -9.68 -10.79 -9.47
CA SER A 68 -10.73 -11.78 -9.17
C SER A 68 -10.16 -13.15 -8.75
N ARG A 69 -8.89 -13.45 -9.07
CA ARG A 69 -8.24 -14.75 -8.80
C ARG A 69 -8.31 -15.20 -7.34
N ASP A 70 -7.99 -14.30 -6.40
CA ASP A 70 -8.04 -14.58 -4.97
C ASP A 70 -8.35 -13.28 -4.20
N PRO A 71 -9.64 -12.91 -4.05
CA PRO A 71 -10.01 -11.73 -3.30
C PRO A 71 -9.85 -11.91 -1.80
N ALA A 72 -9.85 -13.14 -1.27
CA ALA A 72 -9.78 -13.41 0.16
C ALA A 72 -8.45 -12.94 0.78
N THR A 73 -7.35 -13.04 0.04
CA THR A 73 -6.05 -12.50 0.45
C THR A 73 -6.09 -10.99 0.74
N ARG A 74 -6.98 -10.23 0.07
CA ARG A 74 -7.13 -8.77 0.28
C ARG A 74 -7.99 -8.41 1.48
N ARG A 75 -8.52 -9.42 2.19
CA ARG A 75 -9.34 -9.20 3.39
C ARG A 75 -8.51 -8.72 4.56
N HIS A 76 -7.31 -9.27 4.75
CA HIS A 76 -6.47 -8.95 5.90
C HIS A 76 -4.98 -8.95 5.53
N PRO A 77 -4.17 -7.98 6.02
CA PRO A 77 -2.74 -7.92 5.72
C PRO A 77 -1.92 -9.14 6.18
N GLU A 78 -2.43 -9.91 7.15
CA GLU A 78 -1.80 -11.16 7.61
C GLU A 78 -1.66 -12.22 6.51
N SER A 79 -2.46 -12.13 5.43
CA SER A 79 -2.30 -13.01 4.26
C SER A 79 -0.94 -12.82 3.57
N VAL A 80 -0.30 -11.67 3.77
CA VAL A 80 1.02 -11.33 3.20
C VAL A 80 2.11 -11.45 4.26
N LEU A 81 1.86 -10.93 5.46
CA LEU A 81 2.85 -10.90 6.54
C LEU A 81 2.20 -11.39 7.86
N PRO A 82 2.45 -12.63 8.30
CA PRO A 82 1.95 -13.13 9.58
C PRO A 82 2.42 -12.28 10.76
N GLY A 83 1.51 -11.97 11.69
CA GLY A 83 1.80 -11.15 12.87
C GLY A 83 1.93 -9.65 12.60
N VAL A 84 1.58 -9.18 11.40
CA VAL A 84 1.57 -7.74 11.07
C VAL A 84 0.62 -6.96 11.98
N ARG A 85 1.09 -5.85 12.54
CA ARG A 85 0.31 -5.00 13.47
C ARG A 85 -0.07 -3.65 12.88
N SER A 86 0.76 -3.13 11.98
CA SER A 86 0.58 -1.82 11.37
C SER A 86 1.09 -1.82 9.93
N ILE A 87 0.58 -0.87 9.15
CA ILE A 87 1.00 -0.61 7.77
C ILE A 87 1.50 0.82 7.72
N VAL A 88 2.70 1.01 7.17
CA VAL A 88 3.24 2.32 6.81
C VAL A 88 2.83 2.62 5.37
N MET A 89 2.17 3.75 5.16
CA MET A 89 1.74 4.21 3.84
C MET A 89 2.55 5.44 3.46
N LEU A 90 3.12 5.42 2.27
CA LEU A 90 3.96 6.50 1.73
C LEU A 90 3.29 7.08 0.48
N ALA A 91 3.43 8.39 0.28
CA ALA A 91 2.99 9.04 -0.95
C ALA A 91 4.18 9.79 -1.58
N ALA A 92 4.44 9.48 -2.85
CA ALA A 92 5.33 10.25 -3.70
C ALA A 92 4.48 11.17 -4.61
N GLY A 93 4.89 12.43 -4.71
CA GLY A 93 4.31 13.34 -5.69
C GLY A 93 4.89 13.04 -7.07
N TYR A 94 4.05 13.10 -8.11
CA TYR A 94 4.49 13.12 -9.50
C TYR A 94 4.13 14.46 -10.15
N GLU A 95 4.72 14.76 -11.31
CA GLU A 95 4.57 16.05 -12.00
C GLU A 95 3.10 16.40 -12.28
N THR A 96 2.71 17.63 -11.93
CA THR A 96 1.33 18.13 -12.09
C THR A 96 1.22 19.42 -12.91
N ALA A 97 2.34 19.91 -13.45
CA ALA A 97 2.40 21.04 -14.37
C ALA A 97 1.43 20.87 -15.56
N ALA A 98 1.10 22.01 -16.17
CA ALA A 98 0.29 22.02 -17.38
C ALA A 98 0.96 21.12 -18.44
N PRO A 99 0.21 20.22 -19.09
CA PRO A 99 0.77 19.42 -20.18
C PRO A 99 1.28 20.36 -21.27
N PRO A 100 2.39 20.03 -21.94
CA PRO A 100 2.84 20.79 -23.10
C PRO A 100 1.77 20.77 -24.19
N GLU A 101 1.77 21.80 -25.05
CA GLU A 101 0.97 21.75 -26.26
C GLU A 101 1.43 20.59 -27.14
N LEU A 102 0.48 19.84 -27.68
CA LEU A 102 0.76 18.69 -28.52
C LEU A 102 0.49 19.02 -29.98
N PRO A 103 1.28 18.51 -30.93
CA PRO A 103 1.00 18.62 -32.35
C PRO A 103 -0.38 18.05 -32.71
N ALA A 104 -0.90 18.48 -33.86
CA ALA A 104 -2.11 17.90 -34.44
C ALA A 104 -1.97 16.36 -34.57
N ASN A 105 -3.06 15.64 -34.31
CA ASN A 105 -3.15 14.18 -34.33
C ASN A 105 -2.30 13.45 -33.26
N SER A 106 -1.95 14.11 -32.15
CA SER A 106 -1.28 13.48 -31.01
C SER A 106 -2.26 13.05 -29.91
N GLY A 107 -1.94 11.95 -29.21
CA GLY A 107 -2.64 11.50 -28.00
C GLY A 107 -1.98 12.01 -26.72
N ARG A 108 -2.74 12.05 -25.62
CA ARG A 108 -2.21 12.37 -24.29
C ARG A 108 -1.98 11.10 -23.48
N VAL A 109 -0.90 11.08 -22.71
CA VAL A 109 -0.60 10.04 -21.73
C VAL A 109 -0.92 10.56 -20.34
N SER A 110 -1.46 9.68 -19.48
CA SER A 110 -1.72 9.98 -18.07
C SER A 110 -0.46 10.40 -17.33
N ARG A 111 -0.59 11.37 -16.41
CA ARG A 111 0.54 11.96 -15.67
C ARG A 111 1.37 10.99 -14.84
N TYR A 112 0.78 9.90 -14.34
CA TYR A 112 1.51 8.91 -13.55
C TYR A 112 2.59 8.17 -14.37
N ALA A 113 2.50 8.21 -15.70
CA ALA A 113 3.48 7.66 -16.64
C ALA A 113 4.36 8.76 -17.25
N TRP A 114 4.32 9.98 -16.70
CA TRP A 114 5.27 11.02 -17.06
C TRP A 114 6.54 10.84 -16.23
N GLY A 115 7.69 11.17 -16.82
CA GLY A 115 9.00 10.96 -16.21
C GLY A 115 9.87 10.06 -17.07
N SER A 116 11.14 9.94 -16.69
CA SER A 116 12.09 9.05 -17.37
C SER A 116 12.07 7.63 -16.82
N GLU A 117 11.55 7.43 -15.61
CA GLU A 117 11.58 6.15 -14.89
C GLU A 117 10.16 5.68 -14.55
N ASP A 118 9.96 4.36 -14.58
CA ASP A 118 8.72 3.74 -14.08
C ASP A 118 8.64 3.93 -12.56
N TYR A 119 7.51 4.42 -12.06
CA TYR A 119 7.32 4.62 -10.63
C TYR A 119 7.45 3.31 -9.83
N HIS A 120 7.21 2.15 -10.44
CA HIS A 120 7.40 0.85 -9.79
C HIS A 120 8.87 0.51 -9.52
N HIS A 121 9.81 1.13 -10.24
CA HIS A 121 11.24 0.98 -9.98
C HIS A 121 11.77 2.07 -9.04
N LEU A 122 11.15 3.25 -9.08
CA LEU A 122 11.52 4.37 -8.22
C LEU A 122 11.09 4.14 -6.75
N LEU A 123 9.96 3.48 -6.55
CA LEU A 123 9.37 3.15 -5.23
C LEU A 123 9.80 1.76 -4.76
#